data_AF-A0A955QLH9-F1
#
_entry.id   AF-A0A955QLH9-F1
#
_cell.length_a   1.000
_cell.length_b   1.000
_cell.length_c   1.000
_cell.angle_alpha   90.00
_cell.angle_beta   90.00
_cell.angle_gamma   90.00
#
_symmetry.space_group_name_H-M   'P 1'
#
loop_
_entity.id
_entity.type
_entity.pdbx_description
1 polymer ?
#
loop_
_entity_poly.entity_id
_entity_poly.type
_entity_poly.pdbx_seq_one_letter_code
_entity_poly.pdbx_strand_id
1 'polypeptide(L)' 'VIKNQRSSMLGGEVPFVEVFPELWVLNDEQYEQAKAILHDWDQAKPENTTGWTCPGCGELHQQEFTSCWQCGQDRGG' A
#
# COMPACT_ATOMS: atom_id res chain seq x y z
N VAL A 1 9.26 -11.34 10.10
CA VAL A 1 8.12 -12.26 9.85
C VAL A 1 6.85 -11.45 9.73
N ILE A 2 5.91 -11.84 8.87
CA ILE A 2 4.59 -11.19 8.80
C ILE A 2 3.63 -12.01 9.65
N LYS A 3 3.33 -11.51 10.85
CA LYS A 3 2.29 -12.07 11.71
C LYS A 3 0.92 -11.72 11.11
N ASN A 4 -0.06 -12.60 11.28
CA ASN A 4 -1.42 -12.45 10.75
C ASN A 4 -1.53 -12.33 9.22
N GLN A 5 -0.48 -12.72 8.46
CA GLN A 5 -0.45 -12.59 7.00
C GLN A 5 -1.67 -13.22 6.30
N ARG A 6 -2.21 -14.32 6.84
CA ARG A 6 -3.36 -15.06 6.27
C ARG A 6 -4.69 -14.75 6.96
N SER A 7 -4.67 -14.05 8.09
CA SER A 7 -5.87 -13.81 8.89
C SER A 7 -6.63 -12.57 8.43
N SER A 8 -5.98 -11.67 7.68
CA SER A 8 -6.57 -10.41 7.18
C SER A 8 -7.85 -10.60 6.38
N MET A 9 -8.04 -11.77 5.74
CA MET A 9 -9.27 -12.13 5.04
C MET A 9 -10.50 -12.18 5.95
N LEU A 10 -10.31 -12.32 7.26
CA LEU A 10 -11.39 -12.37 8.25
C LEU A 10 -11.81 -10.97 8.75
N GLY A 11 -11.26 -9.88 8.20
CA GLY A 11 -11.50 -8.50 8.68
C GLY A 11 -12.95 -7.99 8.60
N GLY A 12 -13.87 -8.77 8.02
CA GLY A 12 -15.32 -8.50 8.08
C GLY A 12 -16.06 -9.27 9.17
N GLU A 13 -15.47 -10.34 9.72
CA GLU A 13 -16.09 -11.25 10.71
C GLU A 13 -15.45 -11.11 12.10
N VAL A 14 -14.16 -10.78 12.14
CA VAL A 14 -13.34 -10.63 13.35
C VAL A 14 -12.91 -9.16 13.48
N PRO A 15 -12.79 -8.59 14.69
CA PRO A 15 -12.27 -7.24 14.86
C PRO A 15 -10.95 -7.05 14.10
N PHE A 16 -10.87 -5.98 13.30
CA PHE A 16 -9.72 -5.72 12.43
C PHE A 16 -8.38 -5.73 13.19
N VAL A 17 -8.38 -5.24 14.43
CA VAL A 17 -7.22 -5.22 15.33
C VAL A 17 -6.68 -6.61 15.69
N GLU A 18 -7.41 -7.69 15.44
CA GLU A 18 -6.92 -9.06 15.68
C GLU A 18 -6.32 -9.70 14.44
N VAL A 19 -6.64 -9.17 13.26
CA VAL A 19 -6.33 -9.81 11.96
C VAL A 19 -5.47 -8.96 11.04
N PHE A 20 -5.18 -7.72 11.43
CA PHE A 20 -4.29 -6.86 10.64
C PHE A 20 -2.88 -7.47 10.57
N PRO A 21 -2.24 -7.48 9.39
CA PRO A 21 -0.87 -7.96 9.25
C PRO A 21 0.11 -7.09 10.05
N GLU A 22 1.05 -7.72 10.74
CA GLU A 22 2.10 -7.05 11.51
C GLU A 22 3.48 -7.52 11.05
N LEU A 23 4.41 -6.60 10.82
CA LEU A 23 5.81 -6.94 10.55
C LEU A 23 6.57 -7.06 11.87
N TRP A 24 7.02 -8.28 12.20
CA TRP A 24 7.73 -8.59 13.43
C TRP A 24 9.21 -8.85 13.16
N VAL A 25 10.08 -8.17 13.91
CA VAL A 25 11.52 -8.45 13.98
C VAL A 25 11.73 -9.48 15.08
N LEU A 26 12.30 -10.64 14.75
CA LEU A 26 12.46 -11.74 15.71
C LEU A 26 13.76 -11.69 16.50
N ASN A 27 14.77 -11.01 15.96
CA ASN A 27 16.03 -10.77 16.65
C ASN A 27 16.11 -9.29 17.05
N ASP A 28 16.12 -9.01 18.34
CA ASP A 28 16.15 -7.66 18.88
C ASP A 28 17.38 -6.86 18.42
N GLU A 29 18.50 -7.52 18.16
CA GLU A 29 19.72 -6.87 17.63
C GLU A 29 19.50 -6.24 16.24
N GLN A 30 18.53 -6.74 15.47
CA GLN A 30 18.19 -6.25 14.14
C GLN A 30 17.13 -5.16 14.16
N TYR A 31 16.54 -4.86 15.32
CA TYR A 31 15.42 -3.93 15.42
C TYR A 31 15.77 -2.51 14.96
N GLU A 32 16.93 -1.99 15.37
CA GLU A 32 17.39 -0.66 14.95
C GLU A 32 17.68 -0.60 13.46
N GLN A 33 18.30 -1.65 12.90
CA GLN A 33 18.55 -1.74 11.46
C GLN A 33 17.23 -1.79 10.66
N ALA A 34 16.25 -2.57 11.13
CA ALA A 34 14.93 -2.65 10.48
C ALA A 34 14.21 -1.29 10.48
N LYS A 35 14.30 -0.53 11.59
CA LYS A 35 13.76 0.84 11.67
C LYS A 35 14.47 1.79 10.71
N ALA A 36 15.79 1.70 10.57
CA ALA A 36 16.54 2.54 9.62
C ALA A 36 16.07 2.29 8.17
N ILE A 37 15.86 1.04 7.78
CA ILE A 37 15.33 0.69 6.45
C ILE A 37 13.94 1.32 6.22
N LEU A 38 13.04 1.25 7.22
CA LEU A 38 11.72 1.88 7.11
C LEU A 38 11.81 3.40 7.01
N HIS A 39 12.73 4.02 7.75
CA HIS A 39 12.96 5.45 7.68
C HIS A 39 13.46 5.88 6.29
N ASP A 40 14.45 5.17 5.75
CA ASP A 40 15.00 5.45 4.41
C ASP A 40 13.93 5.27 3.32
N TRP A 41 13.07 4.26 3.47
CA TRP A 41 11.94 4.04 2.56
C TRP A 41 10.90 5.18 2.63
N ASP A 42 10.55 5.66 3.82
CA ASP A 42 9.62 6.77 4.02
C ASP A 42 10.17 8.10 3.47
N GLN A 43 11.49 8.30 3.56
CA GLN A 43 12.17 9.47 3.01
C GLN A 43 12.44 9.38 1.51
N ALA A 44 12.33 8.18 0.92
CA ALA A 44 12.44 8.01 -0.52
C ALA A 44 11.28 8.75 -1.18
N LYS A 45 11.57 9.87 -1.84
CA LYS A 45 10.57 10.56 -2.64
C LYS A 45 10.05 9.58 -3.69
N PRO A 46 8.72 9.45 -3.87
CA PRO A 46 8.21 8.73 -5.01
C PRO A 46 8.86 9.34 -6.26
N GLU A 47 9.34 8.49 -7.18
CA GLU A 47 9.69 8.95 -8.53
C GLU A 47 8.55 9.85 -9.00
N ASN A 48 8.86 10.97 -9.65
CA ASN A 48 7.84 11.92 -10.14
C ASN A 48 6.89 11.18 -11.10
N THR A 49 5.88 10.54 -10.54
CA THR A 49 4.91 9.78 -11.27
C THR A 49 3.86 10.77 -11.71
N THR A 50 4.01 11.29 -12.92
CA THR A 50 3.00 12.16 -13.52
C THR A 50 1.68 11.39 -13.56
N GLY A 51 0.74 11.82 -12.73
CA GLY A 51 -0.63 11.31 -12.72
C GLY A 51 -1.31 11.45 -14.08
N TRP A 52 -2.53 10.94 -14.19
CA TRP A 52 -3.31 11.01 -15.41
C TRP A 52 -4.74 11.43 -15.12
N THR A 53 -5.34 12.14 -16.06
CA THR A 53 -6.75 12.52 -16.00
C THR A 53 -7.56 11.49 -16.79
N CYS A 54 -8.62 10.97 -16.20
CA CYS A 54 -9.49 10.01 -16.87
C CYS A 54 -10.15 10.66 -18.10
N PRO A 55 -10.04 10.06 -19.31
CA PRO A 55 -10.64 10.61 -20.52
C PRO A 55 -12.18 10.53 -20.52
N GLY A 56 -12.77 9.64 -19.71
CA GLY A 56 -14.22 9.45 -19.63
C GLY A 56 -14.94 10.39 -18.68
N CYS A 57 -14.36 10.67 -17.49
CA CYS A 57 -15.01 11.46 -16.44
C CYS A 57 -14.21 12.64 -15.89
N GLY A 58 -12.94 12.80 -16.28
CA GLY A 58 -12.10 13.93 -15.85
C GLY A 58 -11.43 13.78 -14.48
N GLU A 59 -11.61 12.65 -13.80
CA GLU A 59 -11.01 12.40 -12.48
C GLU A 59 -9.48 12.28 -12.55
N LEU A 60 -8.76 12.91 -11.61
CA LEU A 60 -7.30 12.89 -11.54
C LEU A 60 -6.80 11.70 -10.73
N HIS A 61 -5.94 10.90 -11.35
CA HIS A 61 -5.38 9.69 -10.76
C HIS A 61 -3.87 9.81 -10.62
N GLN A 62 -3.33 9.14 -9.61
CA GLN A 62 -1.90 8.86 -9.54
C GLN A 62 -1.53 7.76 -10.56
N GLN A 63 -0.24 7.56 -10.82
CA GLN A 63 0.23 6.72 -11.93
C GLN A 63 0.02 5.22 -11.71
N GLU A 64 -0.07 4.77 -10.47
CA GLU A 64 -0.28 3.37 -10.09
C GLU A 64 -1.66 2.83 -10.47
N PHE A 65 -2.63 3.72 -10.74
CA PHE A 65 -3.94 3.33 -11.24
C PHE A 65 -3.89 3.05 -12.74
N THR A 66 -4.36 1.86 -13.12
CA THR A 66 -4.51 1.45 -14.52
C THR A 66 -5.90 1.71 -15.08
N SER A 67 -6.89 1.86 -14.20
CA SER A 67 -8.31 2.06 -14.54
C SER A 67 -8.94 3.09 -13.62
N CYS A 68 -9.95 3.81 -14.12
CA CYS A 68 -10.63 4.85 -13.38
C CYS A 68 -11.56 4.24 -12.32
N TRP A 69 -11.39 4.62 -11.05
CA TRP A 69 -12.24 4.13 -9.97
C TRP A 69 -13.68 4.70 -10.03
N GLN A 70 -13.86 5.86 -10.64
CA GLN A 70 -15.16 6.52 -10.75
C GLN A 70 -16.00 5.97 -11.91
N CYS A 71 -15.42 5.80 -13.10
CA CYS A 71 -16.18 5.37 -14.29
C CYS A 71 -15.77 4.00 -14.86
N GLY A 72 -14.72 3.37 -14.34
CA GLY A 72 -14.22 2.06 -14.80
C GLY A 72 -13.40 2.09 -16.09
N GLN A 73 -13.20 3.25 -16.73
CA GLN A 73 -12.45 3.33 -17.99
C GLN A 73 -10.94 3.16 -17.77
N ASP A 74 -10.30 2.33 -18.60
CA ASP A 74 -8.87 2.12 -18.57
C ASP A 74 -8.10 3.36 -19.00
N ARG A 75 -6.90 3.55 -18.45
CA ARG A 75 -6.02 4.68 -18.76
C ARG A 75 -5.66 4.79 -20.25
N GLY A 76 -5.57 3.66 -20.94
CA GLY A 76 -5.25 3.58 -22.37
C GLY A 76 -6.47 3.53 -23.30
N GLY A 77 -7.69 3.64 -22.76
CA GLY A 77 -8.95 3.43 -23.47
C GLY A 77 -9.66 4.72 -23.87
#